data_AF-A0A1B1PMP8-F1
#
_entry.id   AF-A0A1B1PMP8-F1
#
_cell.length_a   1.000
_cell.length_b   1.000
_cell.length_c   1.000
_cell.angle_alpha   90.00
_cell.angle_beta   90.00
_cell.angle_gamma   90.00
#
_symmetry.space_group_name_H-M   'P 1'
#
loop_
_entity.id
_entity.type
_entity.pdbx_description
1 polymer ?
#
loop_
_entity_poly.entity_id
_entity_poly.type
_entity_poly.pdbx_seq_one_letter_code
_entity_poly.pdbx_strand_id
1 'polypeptide(L)'
;MPVTSTSATDARRTGGRIVTFGIVAIVALLAFAGGLLMLTLPDGNAFNARVERIFVEQDLTAQAEVKLLEILAQSGTAFADTLASYRMVIFVLLIFAAAMLVAALVFLVMLAGMNRRMAQIERSGIQVSSLIISREENMVYLNTMGFKLTAAMIETLSVLAEARMDDEMLTGAQIEAVISGRDASDCEEAAGATRIKRLRDGLGNQMVSELLVRNIARKGYHLAIDKDVIEVV
;
A
#
# COMPACT_ATOMS: atom_id res chain seq x y z
N MET A 1 -4.28 -22.47 27.06
CA MET A 1 -4.87 -21.80 25.87
C MET A 1 -3.73 -21.53 24.89
N PRO A 2 -3.74 -22.05 23.65
CA PRO A 2 -2.65 -21.77 22.73
C PRO A 2 -2.80 -20.35 22.19
N VAL A 3 -1.70 -19.60 22.20
CA VAL A 3 -1.63 -18.25 21.65
C VAL A 3 -1.66 -18.37 20.13
N THR A 4 -2.70 -17.80 19.50
CA THR A 4 -2.77 -17.71 18.04
C THR A 4 -1.68 -16.76 17.54
N SER A 5 -0.56 -17.32 17.08
CA SER A 5 0.48 -16.56 16.40
C SER A 5 0.02 -16.23 14.98
N THR A 6 -0.59 -15.06 14.80
CA THR A 6 -0.87 -14.51 13.47
C THR A 6 0.43 -13.99 12.87
N SER A 7 1.06 -14.80 12.02
CA SER A 7 2.25 -14.42 11.29
C SER A 7 1.94 -13.27 10.33
N ALA A 8 2.81 -12.26 10.25
CA ALA A 8 2.67 -11.13 9.32
C ALA A 8 2.55 -11.56 7.85
N THR A 9 3.01 -12.78 7.53
CA THR A 9 2.85 -13.44 6.24
C THR A 9 1.39 -13.87 5.98
N ASP A 10 0.67 -14.32 7.01
CA ASP A 10 -0.76 -14.66 6.91
C ASP A 10 -1.62 -13.41 6.74
N ALA A 11 -1.27 -12.29 7.39
CA ALA A 11 -1.97 -11.03 7.19
C ALA A 11 -1.83 -10.50 5.74
N ARG A 12 -0.64 -10.67 5.13
CA ARG A 12 -0.38 -10.28 3.72
C ARG A 12 -1.11 -11.19 2.72
N ARG A 13 -1.14 -12.51 2.95
CA ARG A 13 -1.90 -13.46 2.11
C ARG A 13 -3.42 -13.24 2.24
N THR A 14 -3.90 -12.99 3.44
CA THR A 14 -5.33 -12.78 3.71
C THR A 14 -5.83 -11.49 3.05
N GLY A 15 -5.04 -10.41 3.10
CA GLY A 15 -5.40 -9.15 2.43
C GLY A 15 -5.53 -9.25 0.90
N GLY A 16 -4.61 -9.97 0.24
CA GLY A 16 -4.70 -10.20 -1.21
C GLY A 16 -5.91 -11.05 -1.59
N ARG A 17 -6.16 -12.13 -0.85
CA ARG A 17 -7.29 -13.04 -1.10
C ARG A 17 -8.65 -12.37 -0.89
N ILE A 18 -8.82 -11.59 0.18
CA ILE A 18 -10.06 -10.83 0.43
C ILE A 18 -10.39 -9.93 -0.75
N VAL A 19 -9.38 -9.25 -1.31
CA VAL A 19 -9.55 -8.40 -2.48
C VAL A 19 -9.96 -9.21 -3.71
N THR A 20 -9.29 -10.33 -3.97
CA THR A 20 -9.63 -11.18 -5.14
C THR A 20 -11.06 -11.72 -5.02
N PHE A 21 -11.44 -12.21 -3.84
CA PHE A 21 -12.81 -12.66 -3.57
C PHE A 21 -13.82 -11.52 -3.70
N GLY A 22 -13.48 -10.31 -3.27
CA GLY A 22 -14.33 -9.11 -3.45
C GLY A 22 -14.56 -8.77 -4.91
N ILE A 23 -13.50 -8.78 -5.74
CA ILE A 23 -13.61 -8.55 -7.19
C ILE A 23 -14.49 -9.62 -7.84
N VAL A 24 -14.24 -10.90 -7.55
CA VAL A 24 -15.03 -12.02 -8.10
C VAL A 24 -16.49 -11.91 -7.68
N ALA A 25 -16.78 -11.59 -6.42
CA ALA A 25 -18.14 -11.42 -5.92
C ALA A 25 -18.88 -10.27 -6.62
N ILE A 26 -18.23 -9.12 -6.81
CA ILE A 26 -18.82 -7.98 -7.51
C ILE A 26 -19.09 -8.33 -8.98
N VAL A 27 -18.13 -8.95 -9.67
CA VAL A 27 -18.32 -9.37 -11.07
C VAL A 27 -19.47 -10.37 -11.18
N ALA A 28 -19.56 -11.34 -10.27
CA ALA A 28 -20.66 -12.31 -10.24
C ALA A 28 -22.02 -11.63 -9.98
N LEU A 29 -22.08 -10.67 -9.05
CA LEU A 29 -23.30 -9.93 -8.73
C LEU A 29 -23.76 -9.07 -9.92
N LEU A 30 -22.82 -8.43 -10.63
CA LEU A 30 -23.10 -7.64 -11.82
C LEU A 30 -23.57 -8.52 -13.00
N ALA A 31 -22.93 -9.67 -13.21
CA ALA A 31 -23.37 -10.64 -14.22
C ALA A 31 -24.77 -11.19 -13.91
N PHE A 32 -25.04 -11.49 -12.64
CA PHE A 32 -26.36 -11.94 -12.18
C PHE A 32 -27.42 -10.84 -12.36
N ALA A 33 -27.13 -9.60 -11.97
CA ALA A 33 -28.04 -8.47 -12.13
C ALA A 33 -28.34 -8.18 -13.61
N GLY A 34 -27.32 -8.24 -14.48
CA GLY A 34 -27.48 -8.10 -15.93
C GLY A 34 -28.33 -9.21 -16.54
N GLY A 35 -28.11 -10.46 -16.11
CA GLY A 35 -28.93 -11.60 -16.53
C GLY A 35 -30.39 -11.49 -16.07
N LEU A 36 -30.61 -11.08 -14.81
CA LEU A 36 -31.94 -10.90 -14.25
C LEU A 36 -32.70 -9.77 -14.94
N LEU A 37 -32.01 -8.70 -15.32
CA LEU A 37 -32.57 -7.60 -16.12
C LEU A 37 -33.03 -8.12 -17.50
N MET A 38 -32.22 -8.94 -18.17
CA MET A 38 -32.60 -9.53 -19.47
C MET A 38 -33.82 -10.45 -19.37
N LEU A 39 -33.96 -11.19 -18.27
CA LEU A 39 -35.12 -12.05 -18.03
C LEU A 39 -36.40 -11.28 -17.65
N THR A 40 -36.27 -10.09 -17.06
CA THR A 40 -37.40 -9.29 -16.58
C THR A 40 -37.89 -8.26 -17.60
N LEU A 41 -37.08 -7.86 -18.58
CA LEU A 41 -37.51 -6.92 -19.61
C LEU A 41 -38.43 -7.60 -20.65
N PRO A 42 -39.68 -7.12 -20.82
CA PRO A 42 -40.61 -7.66 -21.80
C PRO A 42 -40.01 -7.61 -23.20
N ASP A 43 -40.22 -8.68 -23.98
CA ASP A 43 -39.79 -8.68 -25.36
C ASP A 43 -40.66 -7.74 -26.20
N GLY A 44 -40.06 -7.05 -27.19
CA GLY A 44 -40.77 -6.07 -28.00
C GLY A 44 -42.03 -6.64 -28.68
N ASN A 45 -42.04 -7.94 -28.95
CA ASN A 45 -43.14 -8.63 -29.60
C ASN A 45 -44.33 -8.98 -28.67
N ALA A 46 -44.22 -8.73 -27.35
CA ALA A 46 -45.28 -9.05 -26.39
C ALA A 46 -46.58 -8.27 -26.63
N PHE A 47 -46.48 -7.07 -27.20
CA PHE A 47 -47.63 -6.28 -27.61
C PHE A 47 -48.33 -6.91 -28.81
N ASN A 48 -47.58 -7.21 -29.88
CA ASN A 48 -48.12 -7.79 -31.11
C ASN A 48 -48.78 -9.15 -30.85
N ALA A 49 -48.17 -10.00 -30.01
CA ALA A 49 -48.74 -11.28 -29.63
C ALA A 49 -50.08 -11.16 -28.84
N ARG A 50 -50.26 -10.10 -28.05
CA ARG A 50 -51.53 -9.83 -27.36
C ARG A 50 -52.60 -9.32 -28.32
N VAL A 51 -52.22 -8.48 -29.29
CA VAL A 51 -53.14 -7.98 -30.33
C VAL A 51 -53.63 -9.13 -31.22
N GLU A 52 -52.71 -10.00 -31.66
CA GLU A 52 -53.03 -11.21 -32.42
C GLU A 52 -54.00 -12.13 -31.66
N ARG A 53 -53.75 -12.34 -30.36
CA ARG A 53 -54.62 -13.16 -29.52
C ARG A 53 -56.03 -12.59 -29.39
N ILE A 54 -56.17 -11.30 -29.14
CA ILE A 54 -57.48 -10.63 -29.04
C ILE A 54 -58.25 -10.76 -30.35
N PHE A 55 -57.57 -10.72 -31.50
CA PHE A 55 -58.16 -10.86 -32.82
C PHE A 55 -58.62 -12.28 -33.14
N VAL A 56 -57.84 -13.31 -32.77
CA VAL A 56 -58.28 -14.70 -32.95
C VAL A 56 -59.45 -15.04 -32.03
N GLU A 57 -59.50 -14.42 -30.84
CA GLU A 57 -60.54 -14.66 -29.84
C GLU A 57 -61.83 -13.83 -30.08
N GLN A 58 -61.75 -12.67 -30.74
CA GLN A 58 -62.91 -11.84 -31.10
C GLN A 58 -63.03 -11.73 -32.62
N ASP A 59 -64.09 -12.27 -33.19
CA ASP A 59 -64.38 -12.37 -34.64
C ASP A 59 -64.59 -10.97 -35.29
N LEU A 60 -63.51 -10.20 -35.40
CA LEU A 60 -63.46 -8.79 -35.83
C LEU A 60 -63.18 -8.69 -37.34
N THR A 61 -64.14 -9.11 -38.16
CA THR A 61 -63.97 -9.17 -39.63
C THR A 61 -64.40 -7.90 -40.36
N ALA A 62 -64.91 -6.87 -39.67
CA ALA A 62 -65.41 -5.68 -40.33
C ALA A 62 -64.27 -4.79 -40.87
N GLN A 63 -64.45 -4.18 -42.04
CA GLN A 63 -63.36 -3.46 -42.73
C GLN A 63 -62.82 -2.25 -41.94
N ALA A 64 -63.64 -1.62 -41.09
CA ALA A 64 -63.19 -0.57 -40.19
C ALA A 64 -62.27 -1.11 -39.07
N GLU A 65 -62.57 -2.30 -38.55
CA GLU A 65 -61.82 -2.98 -37.49
C GLU A 65 -60.46 -3.45 -38.02
N VAL A 66 -60.43 -4.02 -39.25
CA VAL A 66 -59.21 -4.43 -39.94
C VAL A 66 -58.25 -3.24 -40.15
N LYS A 67 -58.78 -2.06 -40.49
CA LYS A 67 -57.96 -0.85 -40.71
C LYS A 67 -57.43 -0.27 -39.40
N LEU A 68 -58.20 -0.37 -38.32
CA LEU A 68 -57.78 0.00 -36.97
C LEU A 68 -56.66 -0.93 -36.48
N LEU A 69 -56.76 -2.22 -36.79
CA LEU A 69 -55.72 -3.23 -36.55
C LEU A 69 -54.43 -2.96 -37.31
N GLU A 70 -54.50 -2.57 -38.58
CA GLU A 70 -53.32 -2.24 -39.37
C GLU A 70 -52.54 -1.07 -38.73
N ILE A 71 -53.26 -0.05 -38.25
CA ILE A 71 -52.67 1.08 -37.51
C ILE A 71 -52.11 0.62 -36.16
N LEU A 72 -52.82 -0.25 -35.44
CA LEU A 72 -52.37 -0.77 -34.14
C LEU A 72 -51.13 -1.65 -34.28
N ALA A 73 -51.06 -2.47 -35.33
CA ALA A 73 -49.92 -3.32 -35.64
C ALA A 73 -48.71 -2.47 -36.04
N GLN A 74 -48.86 -1.48 -36.93
CA GLN A 74 -47.78 -0.56 -37.28
C GLN A 74 -47.28 0.26 -36.07
N SER A 75 -48.20 0.76 -35.25
CA SER A 75 -47.86 1.49 -34.02
C SER A 75 -47.19 0.56 -32.99
N GLY A 76 -47.65 -0.69 -32.92
CA GLY A 76 -47.12 -1.74 -32.05
C GLY A 76 -45.70 -2.16 -32.43
N THR A 77 -45.42 -2.32 -33.72
CA THR A 77 -44.07 -2.61 -34.22
C THR A 77 -43.11 -1.45 -33.95
N ALA A 78 -43.55 -0.21 -34.18
CA ALA A 78 -42.73 0.96 -33.85
C ALA A 78 -42.45 1.06 -32.33
N PHE A 79 -43.46 0.77 -31.50
CA PHE A 79 -43.28 0.74 -30.05
C PHE A 79 -42.33 -0.39 -29.61
N ALA A 80 -42.44 -1.57 -30.22
CA ALA A 80 -41.54 -2.70 -29.98
C ALA A 80 -40.08 -2.35 -30.29
N ASP A 81 -39.83 -1.68 -31.42
CA ASP A 81 -38.49 -1.25 -31.83
C ASP A 81 -37.89 -0.21 -30.86
N THR A 82 -38.71 0.71 -30.35
CA THR A 82 -38.26 1.67 -29.34
C THR A 82 -37.95 0.99 -28.00
N LEU A 83 -38.76 0.02 -27.57
CA LEU A 83 -38.55 -0.73 -26.33
C LEU A 83 -37.28 -1.60 -26.43
N ALA A 84 -37.05 -2.23 -27.58
CA ALA A 84 -35.84 -2.98 -27.88
C ALA A 84 -34.60 -2.07 -27.87
N SER A 85 -34.70 -0.87 -28.44
CA SER A 85 -33.63 0.14 -28.41
C SER A 85 -33.30 0.58 -26.99
N TYR A 86 -34.31 0.87 -26.16
CA TYR A 86 -34.10 1.22 -24.75
C TYR A 86 -33.46 0.07 -23.94
N ARG A 87 -33.90 -1.18 -24.17
CA ARG A 87 -33.28 -2.36 -23.57
C ARG A 87 -31.79 -2.45 -23.90
N MET A 88 -31.42 -2.20 -25.16
CA MET A 88 -30.02 -2.22 -25.60
C MET A 88 -29.20 -1.12 -24.93
N VAL A 89 -29.72 0.11 -24.87
CA VAL A 89 -29.02 1.24 -24.22
C VAL A 89 -28.81 0.97 -22.73
N ILE A 90 -29.85 0.52 -22.02
CA ILE A 90 -29.75 0.18 -20.59
C ILE A 90 -28.69 -0.90 -20.36
N PHE A 91 -28.65 -1.92 -21.21
CA PHE A 91 -27.67 -3.00 -21.11
C PHE A 91 -26.23 -2.51 -21.32
N VAL A 92 -25.99 -1.68 -22.34
CA VAL A 92 -24.68 -1.08 -22.59
C VAL A 92 -24.25 -0.19 -21.42
N LEU A 93 -25.14 0.67 -20.91
CA LEU A 93 -24.85 1.52 -19.76
C LEU A 93 -24.52 0.69 -18.50
N LEU A 94 -25.22 -0.42 -18.27
CA LEU A 94 -24.95 -1.33 -17.16
C LEU A 94 -23.55 -1.96 -17.28
N ILE A 95 -23.15 -2.39 -18.48
CA ILE A 95 -21.81 -2.92 -18.73
C ILE A 95 -20.74 -1.85 -18.48
N PHE A 96 -20.94 -0.61 -18.95
CA PHE A 96 -20.01 0.49 -18.71
C PHE A 96 -19.89 0.81 -17.22
N ALA A 97 -21.00 0.89 -16.50
CA ALA A 97 -21.02 1.11 -15.06
C ALA A 97 -20.30 -0.02 -14.31
N ALA A 98 -20.54 -1.27 -14.70
CA ALA A 98 -19.87 -2.45 -14.16
C ALA A 98 -18.35 -2.40 -14.38
N ALA A 99 -17.91 -2.10 -15.60
CA ALA A 99 -16.49 -1.99 -15.94
C ALA A 99 -15.81 -0.85 -15.17
N MET A 100 -16.46 0.31 -15.04
CA MET A 100 -15.94 1.43 -14.24
C MET A 100 -15.79 1.06 -12.77
N LEU A 101 -16.76 0.36 -12.17
CA LEU A 101 -16.71 -0.06 -10.78
C LEU A 101 -15.53 -1.03 -10.55
N VAL A 102 -15.37 -2.02 -11.44
CA VAL A 102 -14.24 -2.97 -11.37
C VAL A 102 -12.90 -2.25 -11.52
N ALA A 103 -12.77 -1.34 -12.49
CA ALA A 103 -11.55 -0.57 -12.69
C ALA A 103 -11.20 0.29 -11.46
N ALA A 104 -12.17 0.99 -10.90
CA ALA A 104 -11.99 1.79 -9.69
C ALA A 104 -11.51 0.94 -8.49
N LEU A 105 -12.08 -0.25 -8.32
CA LEU A 105 -11.67 -1.17 -7.26
C LEU A 105 -10.23 -1.66 -7.44
N VAL A 106 -9.84 -2.03 -8.67
CA VAL A 106 -8.47 -2.44 -8.99
C VAL A 106 -7.49 -1.31 -8.71
N PHE A 107 -7.82 -0.07 -9.11
CA PHE A 107 -7.00 1.11 -8.80
C PHE A 107 -6.86 1.35 -7.30
N LEU A 108 -7.95 1.27 -6.53
CA LEU A 108 -7.93 1.43 -5.08
C LEU A 108 -6.99 0.40 -4.44
N VAL A 109 -7.09 -0.85 -4.84
CA VAL A 109 -6.24 -1.94 -4.34
C VAL A 109 -4.77 -1.69 -4.66
N MET A 110 -4.47 -1.31 -5.90
CA MET A 110 -3.10 -1.01 -6.33
C MET A 110 -2.53 0.16 -5.51
N LEU A 111 -3.31 1.22 -5.33
CA LEU A 111 -2.92 2.40 -4.56
C LEU A 111 -2.71 2.06 -3.08
N ALA A 112 -3.60 1.27 -2.48
CA ALA A 112 -3.44 0.79 -1.11
C ALA A 112 -2.18 -0.09 -0.96
N GLY A 113 -1.88 -0.93 -1.96
CA GLY A 113 -0.65 -1.71 -2.02
C GLY A 113 0.60 -0.84 -2.09
N MET A 114 0.57 0.20 -2.92
CA MET A 114 1.67 1.15 -3.08
C MET A 114 1.89 2.00 -1.82
N ASN A 115 0.82 2.53 -1.20
CA ASN A 115 0.91 3.25 0.08
C ASN A 115 1.52 2.39 1.19
N ARG A 116 1.16 1.10 1.25
CA ARG A 116 1.76 0.16 2.21
C ARG A 116 3.25 -0.08 1.95
N ARG A 117 3.70 -0.05 0.70
CA ARG A 117 5.13 -0.14 0.34
C ARG A 117 5.87 1.13 0.72
N MET A 118 5.30 2.31 0.45
CA MET A 118 5.88 3.58 0.88
C MET A 118 6.06 3.64 2.41
N ALA A 119 5.05 3.24 3.18
CA ALA A 119 5.16 3.20 4.65
C ALA A 119 6.22 2.20 5.18
N GLN A 120 6.54 1.16 4.41
CA GLN A 120 7.64 0.24 4.75
C GLN A 120 9.00 0.83 4.37
N ILE A 121 9.07 1.55 3.25
CA ILE A 121 10.27 2.26 2.81
C ILE A 121 10.57 3.41 3.78
N GLU A 122 9.57 4.14 4.28
CA GLU A 122 9.79 5.16 5.30
C GLU A 122 10.41 4.59 6.60
N ARG A 123 10.10 3.34 6.94
CA ARG A 123 10.70 2.64 8.09
C ARG A 123 12.07 2.02 7.83
N SER A 124 12.42 1.75 6.56
CA SER A 124 13.66 1.07 6.16
C SER A 124 14.61 1.95 5.35
N GLY A 125 14.19 3.17 5.02
CA GLY A 125 14.77 4.05 4.01
C GLY A 125 15.34 5.33 4.59
N ILE A 126 15.69 5.37 5.88
CA ILE A 126 16.76 6.28 6.30
C ILE A 126 18.07 5.62 5.84
N GLN A 127 18.34 5.68 4.54
CA GLN A 127 19.72 5.57 4.07
C GLN A 127 20.42 6.84 4.54
N VAL A 128 21.46 6.67 5.36
CA VAL A 128 22.30 7.80 5.78
C VAL A 128 23.19 8.13 4.59
N SER A 129 22.83 9.17 3.85
CA SER A 129 23.58 9.68 2.70
C SER A 129 24.63 10.71 3.08
N SER A 130 24.53 11.30 4.28
CA SER A 130 25.57 12.16 4.85
C SER A 130 25.58 12.07 6.38
N LEU A 131 26.78 12.02 6.95
CA LEU A 131 27.05 12.21 8.37
C LEU A 131 28.07 13.34 8.49
N ILE A 132 27.65 14.49 9.02
CA ILE A 132 28.53 15.63 9.31
C ILE A 132 28.65 15.77 10.83
N ILE A 133 29.87 15.66 11.35
CA ILE A 133 30.15 15.87 12.77
C ILE A 133 30.77 17.25 12.94
N SER A 134 30.04 18.21 13.51
CA SER A 134 30.52 19.55 13.85
C SER A 134 30.96 19.59 15.31
N ARG A 135 32.27 19.58 15.55
CA ARG A 135 32.82 19.59 16.91
C ARG A 135 32.64 20.93 17.60
N GLU A 136 32.77 22.03 16.87
CA GLU A 136 32.64 23.39 17.39
C GLU A 136 31.22 23.68 17.90
N GLU A 137 30.20 23.26 17.15
CA GLU A 137 28.79 23.54 17.48
C GLU A 137 28.17 22.49 18.41
N ASN A 138 28.91 21.42 18.71
CA ASN A 138 28.39 20.22 19.34
C ASN A 138 27.14 19.64 18.64
N MET A 139 27.16 19.63 17.31
CA MET A 139 26.04 19.19 16.47
C MET A 139 26.46 18.10 15.49
N VAL A 140 25.56 17.15 15.28
CA VAL A 140 25.72 16.09 14.28
C VAL A 140 24.58 16.18 13.29
N TYR A 141 24.90 16.28 12.01
CA TYR A 141 23.91 16.29 10.94
C TYR A 141 23.88 14.93 10.24
N LEU A 142 22.69 14.33 10.22
CA LEU A 142 22.40 13.10 9.50
C LEU A 142 21.41 13.44 8.40
N ASN A 143 21.86 13.39 7.15
CA ASN A 143 21.12 13.92 6.01
C ASN A 143 20.74 15.40 6.27
N THR A 144 19.45 15.69 6.48
CA THR A 144 18.92 17.05 6.75
C THR A 144 18.56 17.25 8.23
N MET A 145 18.82 16.27 9.10
CA MET A 145 18.45 16.31 10.52
C MET A 145 19.66 16.66 11.39
N GLY A 146 19.57 17.73 12.18
CA GLY A 146 20.60 18.13 13.15
C GLY A 146 20.29 17.66 14.57
N PHE A 147 21.24 17.00 15.21
CA PHE A 147 21.16 16.48 16.57
C PHE A 147 22.18 17.18 17.45
N LYS A 148 21.71 17.81 18.54
CA LYS A 148 22.58 18.41 19.54
C LYS A 148 23.05 17.34 20.51
N LEU A 149 24.35 17.10 20.58
CA LEU A 149 24.95 16.10 21.44
C LEU A 149 25.81 16.77 22.53
N THR A 150 26.11 16.05 23.60
CA THR A 150 27.13 16.47 24.58
C THR A 150 28.52 16.18 24.03
N ALA A 151 29.54 16.93 24.46
CA ALA A 151 30.94 16.73 24.06
C ALA A 151 31.39 15.25 24.14
N ALA A 152 31.09 14.55 25.25
CA ALA A 152 31.43 13.14 25.43
C ALA A 152 30.76 12.19 24.40
N MET A 153 29.58 12.55 23.89
CA MET A 153 28.90 11.78 22.84
C MET A 153 29.53 12.04 21.47
N ILE A 154 29.98 13.28 21.22
CA ILE A 154 30.70 13.63 19.99
C ILE A 154 32.05 12.97 19.92
N GLU A 155 32.78 12.90 21.04
CA GLU A 155 34.03 12.13 21.13
C GLU A 155 33.78 10.65 20.82
N THR A 156 32.75 10.06 21.43
CA THR A 156 32.39 8.65 21.19
C THR A 156 32.02 8.41 19.73
N LEU A 157 31.24 9.31 19.12
CA LEU A 157 30.87 9.20 17.71
C LEU A 157 32.07 9.40 16.77
N SER A 158 32.99 10.31 17.12
CA SER A 158 34.20 10.58 16.35
C SER A 158 35.12 9.37 16.32
N VAL A 159 35.34 8.71 17.46
CA VAL A 159 36.14 7.47 17.54
C VAL A 159 35.52 6.35 16.71
N LEU A 160 34.19 6.24 16.72
CA LEU A 160 33.48 5.26 15.88
C LEU A 160 33.53 5.62 14.39
N ALA A 161 33.53 6.91 14.05
CA ALA A 161 33.65 7.42 12.68
C ALA A 161 35.04 7.15 12.10
N GLU A 162 36.08 7.40 12.89
CA GLU A 162 37.47 7.10 12.55
C GLU A 162 37.67 5.60 12.33
N ALA A 163 37.27 4.77 13.30
CA ALA A 163 37.30 3.32 13.12
C ALA A 163 36.51 2.84 11.90
N ARG A 164 35.42 3.52 11.55
CA ARG A 164 34.64 3.20 10.35
C ARG A 164 35.37 3.55 9.05
N MET A 165 36.08 4.67 9.00
CA MET A 165 36.93 5.05 7.86
C MET A 165 38.03 4.00 7.63
N ASP A 166 38.55 3.42 8.72
CA ASP A 166 39.57 2.37 8.71
C ASP A 166 39.00 0.94 8.57
N ASP A 167 37.67 0.79 8.38
CA ASP A 167 36.98 -0.51 8.32
C ASP A 167 37.19 -1.41 9.56
N GLU A 168 37.44 -0.80 10.71
CA GLU A 168 37.69 -1.46 12.00
C GLU A 168 36.43 -1.57 12.87
N MET A 169 36.43 -2.58 13.76
CA MET A 169 35.41 -2.76 14.80
C MET A 169 36.06 -2.59 16.17
N LEU A 170 35.43 -1.79 17.04
CA LEU A 170 35.96 -1.52 18.37
C LEU A 170 35.12 -2.20 19.46
N THR A 171 35.78 -2.85 20.42
CA THR A 171 35.14 -3.32 21.65
C THR A 171 34.84 -2.14 22.58
N GLY A 172 33.97 -2.34 23.56
CA GLY A 172 33.68 -1.32 24.58
C GLY A 172 34.95 -0.87 25.33
N ALA A 173 35.85 -1.79 25.67
CA ALA A 173 37.12 -1.47 26.30
C ALA A 173 38.03 -0.64 25.39
N GLN A 174 38.09 -0.94 24.09
CA GLN A 174 38.86 -0.16 23.11
C GLN A 174 38.30 1.25 22.92
N ILE A 175 36.96 1.39 22.86
CA ILE A 175 36.31 2.71 22.78
C ILE A 175 36.68 3.55 24.01
N GLU A 176 36.65 2.97 25.21
CA GLU A 176 37.03 3.67 26.43
C GLU A 176 38.53 4.01 26.45
N ALA A 177 39.38 3.11 25.98
CA ALA A 177 40.83 3.31 25.90
C ALA A 177 41.19 4.52 25.05
N VAL A 178 40.62 4.61 23.84
CA VAL A 178 40.87 5.70 22.89
C VAL A 178 40.36 7.04 23.45
N ILE A 179 39.16 7.06 24.05
CA ILE A 179 38.57 8.30 24.59
C ILE A 179 39.30 8.77 25.87
N SER A 180 39.71 7.85 26.74
CA SER A 180 40.34 8.18 28.03
C SER A 180 41.87 8.28 27.98
N GLY A 181 42.48 7.88 26.86
CA GLY A 181 43.94 7.85 26.69
C GLY A 181 44.64 6.80 27.57
N ARG A 182 43.93 5.74 27.98
CA ARG A 182 44.44 4.66 28.83
C ARG A 182 44.63 3.38 28.02
N ASP A 183 45.42 2.45 28.52
CA ASP A 183 45.55 1.13 27.91
C ASP A 183 44.24 0.35 27.96
N ALA A 184 43.92 -0.37 26.89
CA ALA A 184 42.68 -1.14 26.77
C ALA A 184 42.55 -2.27 27.82
N SER A 185 43.66 -2.74 28.39
CA SER A 185 43.65 -3.70 29.51
C SER A 185 43.10 -3.12 30.81
N ASP A 186 43.16 -1.80 30.96
CA ASP A 186 42.78 -1.10 32.18
C ASP A 186 41.38 -0.47 32.09
N CYS A 187 40.70 -0.73 30.98
CA CYS A 187 39.39 -0.20 30.64
C CYS A 187 38.30 -1.28 30.74
N GLU A 188 37.16 -0.91 31.32
CA GLU A 188 36.03 -1.82 31.44
C GLU A 188 35.13 -1.79 30.20
N GLU A 189 34.79 -2.96 29.67
CA GLU A 189 33.83 -3.12 28.56
C GLU A 189 32.47 -2.46 28.86
N ALA A 190 32.05 -2.50 30.13
CA ALA A 190 30.79 -1.91 30.59
C ALA A 190 30.77 -0.37 30.50
N ALA A 191 31.93 0.28 30.67
CA ALA A 191 32.07 1.72 30.53
C ALA A 191 31.83 2.15 29.07
N GLY A 192 32.50 1.47 28.12
CA GLY A 192 32.27 1.68 26.69
C GLY A 192 30.84 1.39 26.26
N ALA A 193 30.25 0.28 26.72
CA ALA A 193 28.84 -0.03 26.46
C ALA A 193 27.88 1.06 26.96
N THR A 194 28.20 1.71 28.08
CA THR A 194 27.42 2.82 28.63
C THR A 194 27.53 4.07 27.76
N ARG A 195 28.72 4.37 27.22
CA ARG A 195 28.89 5.48 26.25
C ARG A 195 28.09 5.26 24.99
N ILE A 196 28.12 4.05 24.44
CA ILE A 196 27.29 3.68 23.28
C ILE A 196 25.81 3.84 23.60
N LYS A 197 25.36 3.40 24.77
CA LYS A 197 23.97 3.56 25.18
C LYS A 197 23.57 5.05 25.23
N ARG A 198 24.39 5.90 25.85
CA ARG A 198 24.13 7.36 25.92
C ARG A 198 24.12 8.01 24.54
N LEU A 199 25.06 7.65 23.67
CA LEU A 199 25.10 8.13 22.28
C LEU A 199 23.82 7.74 21.53
N ARG A 200 23.35 6.50 21.68
CA ARG A 200 22.08 6.03 21.10
C ARG A 200 20.88 6.78 21.67
N ASP A 201 20.88 7.10 22.97
CA ASP A 201 19.81 7.88 23.58
C ASP A 201 19.82 9.34 23.08
N GLY A 202 21.00 9.91 22.84
CA GLY A 202 21.18 11.28 22.33
C GLY A 202 20.83 11.46 20.84
N LEU A 203 21.01 10.43 20.02
CA LEU A 203 20.64 10.44 18.59
C LEU A 203 19.14 10.18 18.32
N GLY A 204 18.33 10.01 19.38
CA GLY A 204 16.88 9.85 19.31
C GLY A 204 16.40 8.39 19.36
N ASN A 205 15.08 8.20 19.37
CA ASN A 205 14.46 6.91 19.66
C ASN A 205 14.69 5.86 18.55
N GLN A 206 15.25 4.70 18.94
CA GLN A 206 15.40 3.39 18.28
C GLN A 206 15.78 3.33 16.78
N MET A 207 15.09 4.03 15.89
CA MET A 207 15.25 3.93 14.44
C MET A 207 16.57 4.54 13.94
N VAL A 208 16.95 5.74 14.40
CA VAL A 208 18.21 6.39 13.98
C VAL A 208 19.42 5.69 14.62
N SER A 209 19.26 5.26 15.87
CA SER A 209 20.34 4.69 16.69
C SER A 209 20.72 3.25 16.31
N GLU A 210 19.78 2.44 15.82
CA GLU A 210 20.08 1.11 15.25
C GLU A 210 20.69 1.16 13.85
N LEU A 211 20.35 2.20 13.08
CA LEU A 211 20.89 2.43 11.74
C LEU A 211 22.32 2.99 11.78
N LEU A 212 22.72 3.64 12.88
CA LEU A 212 24.05 4.21 13.03
C LEU A 212 25.00 3.29 13.77
N VAL A 213 24.68 2.80 14.98
CA VAL A 213 25.63 2.02 15.78
C VAL A 213 25.16 0.59 15.93
N ARG A 214 25.83 -0.34 15.24
CA ARG A 214 25.50 -1.77 15.27
C ARG A 214 26.47 -2.51 16.18
N ASN A 215 25.91 -3.28 17.11
CA ASN A 215 26.68 -4.22 17.93
C ASN A 215 26.68 -5.60 17.24
N ILE A 216 27.85 -6.18 17.07
CA ILE A 216 28.00 -7.59 16.68
C ILE A 216 28.50 -8.34 17.90
N ALA A 217 27.70 -9.33 18.33
CA ALA A 217 28.02 -10.16 19.48
C ALA A 217 29.45 -10.71 19.35
N ARG A 218 30.27 -10.48 20.38
CA ARG A 218 31.68 -10.91 20.48
C ARG A 218 32.67 -10.26 19.51
N LYS A 219 32.25 -9.27 18.71
CA LYS A 219 33.15 -8.49 17.82
C LYS A 219 33.23 -7.00 18.17
N GLY A 220 32.21 -6.46 18.84
CA GLY A 220 32.20 -5.06 19.27
C GLY A 220 31.18 -4.22 18.53
N TYR A 221 31.44 -2.92 18.47
CA TYR A 221 30.58 -1.89 17.90
C TYR A 221 31.19 -1.34 16.60
N HIS A 222 30.33 -1.01 15.64
CA HIS A 222 30.73 -0.36 14.38
C HIS A 222 29.62 0.58 13.91
N LEU A 223 29.98 1.54 13.06
CA LEU A 223 28.99 2.34 12.37
C LEU A 223 28.41 1.61 11.15
N ALA A 224 27.10 1.60 11.01
CA ALA A 224 26.39 0.93 9.90
C ALA A 224 26.08 1.88 8.73
N ILE A 225 26.98 2.82 8.47
CA ILE A 225 26.92 3.76 7.33
C ILE A 225 28.12 3.56 6.41
N ASP A 226 28.05 4.11 5.20
CA ASP A 226 29.20 4.09 4.29
C ASP A 226 30.31 5.02 4.79
N LYS A 227 31.58 4.71 4.48
CA LYS A 227 32.70 5.57 4.86
C LYS A 227 32.81 6.82 3.98
N ASP A 228 32.34 6.73 2.74
CA ASP A 228 32.38 7.82 1.75
C ASP A 228 31.44 8.98 2.10
N VAL A 229 30.54 8.80 3.06
CA VAL A 229 29.53 9.80 3.46
C VAL A 229 29.85 10.49 4.79
N ILE A 230 31.00 10.19 5.40
CA ILE A 230 31.42 10.73 6.69
C ILE A 230 32.28 11.97 6.48
N GLU A 231 31.84 13.09 7.04
CA GLU A 231 32.57 14.36 7.06
C GLU A 231 32.72 14.83 8.51
N VAL A 232 33.94 15.18 8.91
CA VAL A 232 34.26 15.69 10.24
C VAL A 232 34.76 17.12 10.08
N VAL A 233 34.05 18.06 10.72
CA VAL A 233 34.32 19.51 10.66
C VAL A 233 34.58 20.06 12.06
#